data_AF-A0A5N6Y4C1-F1
#
_entry.id   AF-A0A5N6Y4C1-F1
#
_cell.length_a   1.000
_cell.length_b   1.000
_cell.length_c   1.000
_cell.angle_alpha   90.00
_cell.angle_beta   90.00
_cell.angle_gamma   90.00
#
_symmetry.space_group_name_H-M   'P 1'
#
loop_
_entity.id
_entity.type
_entity.pdbx_description
1 polymer ?
#
loop_
_entity_poly.entity_id
_entity_poly.type
_entity_poly.pdbx_seq_one_letter_code
_entity_poly.pdbx_strand_id
1 'polypeptide(L)'
;MINGNLKRRKVDLDFYLHRVFRKKSFRPLQREVVTAAVEGHDVFLQASTSFGKSLCFQLPAVISHGVTVVVCPLLALMTDQVNALQALGVAVATINSTTSLSERREILADLLSGHPRTRLLYVTPELCQTETFRRNLQTIHSQGELNRVAIDEAHCISEWGHDFRPAYKELSWFKRALNNPPVPISACTATATPRVRQDIINLLGLDPGQLRIFNTPSARPNIHYEIRYLQNPIDDSGDSGKAQVDDFVSWLKSIQSRRRARLGGNDANLPPISGIIYVSFRSSSENLAGILSTSWNGNIRAVAYHAGLSSQDRTQIQSQWTSPPSLSEPDDQTPAFYIIVATNAFGMGIDNPHVRFVVHWNPPRSFEGFVQESGRAGRDGRAAASIVYFNTQERDKVLDRLRRDVENAYNRANKKPANGVSKDDPNSNLQNQYARLRSFQKVVRYCESTSRCRHELIKEFFGDLELERMGSQAPSSEMKPGSSASPCDFACDFCKEGSRGLTLRKARMTIENELMDCTQWDYMSNMEAMYPDAFSGFD
;
A
#
# COMPACT_ATOMS: atom_id res chain seq x y z
N MET A 1 7.84 48.18 -5.84
CA MET A 1 6.69 48.17 -4.92
C MET A 1 5.43 48.41 -5.73
N ILE A 2 4.71 47.36 -6.12
CA ILE A 2 3.35 47.46 -6.68
C ILE A 2 2.48 46.51 -5.87
N ASN A 3 1.65 47.12 -5.01
CA ASN A 3 0.41 46.63 -4.39
C ASN A 3 0.44 45.32 -3.58
N GLY A 4 0.95 45.42 -2.35
CA GLY A 4 0.41 44.66 -1.23
C GLY A 4 -0.97 45.22 -0.83
N ASN A 5 -2.05 44.59 -1.29
CA ASN A 5 -3.38 44.54 -0.64
C ASN A 5 -4.51 43.90 -1.50
N LEU A 6 -4.21 43.26 -2.63
CA LEU A 6 -5.17 42.33 -3.23
C LEU A 6 -5.21 41.07 -2.36
N LYS A 7 -6.21 40.94 -1.48
CA LYS A 7 -6.53 39.65 -0.83
C LYS A 7 -6.60 38.61 -1.94
N ARG A 8 -5.65 37.65 -1.98
CA ARG A 8 -5.72 36.50 -2.89
C ARG A 8 -7.13 35.96 -2.81
N ARG A 9 -7.86 35.98 -3.94
CA ARG A 9 -9.24 35.49 -4.00
C ARG A 9 -9.21 34.07 -3.45
N LYS A 10 -9.93 33.82 -2.36
CA LYS A 10 -9.96 32.50 -1.72
C LYS A 10 -10.42 31.51 -2.77
N VAL A 11 -9.56 30.55 -3.11
CA VAL A 11 -9.86 29.56 -4.15
C VAL A 11 -11.06 28.74 -3.67
N ASP A 12 -12.06 28.61 -4.54
CA ASP A 12 -13.21 27.74 -4.30
C ASP A 12 -12.80 26.29 -4.64
N LEU A 13 -12.35 25.56 -3.63
CA LEU A 13 -11.94 24.15 -3.79
C LEU A 13 -13.10 23.26 -4.24
N ASP A 14 -14.33 23.56 -3.83
CA ASP A 14 -15.52 22.78 -4.16
C ASP A 14 -15.88 22.92 -5.63
N PHE A 15 -15.73 24.12 -6.19
CA PHE A 15 -15.89 24.34 -7.63
C PHE A 15 -15.02 23.39 -8.46
N TYR A 16 -13.71 23.32 -8.19
CA TYR A 16 -12.80 22.44 -8.94
C TYR A 16 -13.07 20.95 -8.68
N LEU A 17 -13.42 20.60 -7.43
CA LEU A 17 -13.76 19.23 -7.05
C LEU A 17 -14.99 18.72 -7.84
N HIS A 18 -16.04 19.53 -7.92
CA HIS A 18 -17.26 19.21 -8.64
C HIS A 18 -17.05 19.27 -10.16
N ARG A 19 -16.44 20.35 -10.66
CA ARG A 19 -16.36 20.64 -12.10
C ARG A 19 -15.37 19.74 -12.83
N VAL A 20 -14.19 19.52 -12.25
CA VAL A 20 -13.11 18.75 -12.88
C VAL A 20 -13.16 17.29 -12.46
N PHE A 21 -13.16 17.03 -11.15
CA PHE A 21 -13.05 15.66 -10.63
C PHE A 21 -14.40 14.94 -10.49
N ARG A 22 -15.52 15.63 -10.75
CA ARG A 22 -16.90 15.09 -10.69
C ARG A 22 -17.23 14.41 -9.36
N LYS A 23 -16.63 14.88 -8.25
CA LYS A 23 -16.87 14.34 -6.90
C LYS A 23 -17.84 15.23 -6.14
N LYS A 24 -18.75 14.64 -5.36
CA LYS A 24 -19.79 15.36 -4.61
C LYS A 24 -19.29 16.02 -3.32
N SER A 25 -18.20 15.54 -2.72
CA SER A 25 -17.65 16.10 -1.50
C SER A 25 -16.23 15.57 -1.26
N PHE A 26 -15.45 16.30 -0.46
CA PHE A 26 -14.20 15.79 0.10
C PHE A 26 -14.49 14.66 1.10
N ARG A 27 -13.59 13.68 1.19
CA ARG A 27 -13.55 12.78 2.35
C ARG A 27 -12.99 13.54 3.56
N PRO A 28 -13.21 13.06 4.80
CA PRO A 28 -12.63 13.67 5.99
C PRO A 28 -11.12 13.89 5.82
N LEU A 29 -10.60 15.02 6.31
CA LEU A 29 -9.20 15.47 6.22
C LEU A 29 -8.70 15.87 4.81
N GLN A 30 -9.34 15.42 3.72
CA GLN A 30 -8.84 15.73 2.38
C GLN A 30 -8.84 17.24 2.06
N ARG A 31 -9.84 17.98 2.54
CA ARG A 31 -9.95 19.42 2.28
C ARG A 31 -8.79 20.17 2.93
N GLU A 32 -8.46 19.81 4.16
CA GLU A 32 -7.42 20.41 4.97
C GLU A 32 -6.04 20.18 4.33
N VAL A 33 -5.79 18.96 3.85
CA VAL A 33 -4.56 18.62 3.11
C VAL A 33 -4.43 19.44 1.82
N VAL A 34 -5.51 19.49 1.02
CA VAL A 34 -5.53 20.26 -0.23
C VAL A 34 -5.34 21.74 0.05
N THR A 35 -5.96 22.27 1.10
CA THR A 35 -5.86 23.69 1.48
C THR A 35 -4.41 24.04 1.79
N ALA A 36 -3.74 23.24 2.62
CA ALA A 36 -2.32 23.43 2.92
C ALA A 36 -1.44 23.38 1.65
N ALA A 37 -1.75 22.46 0.73
CA ALA A 37 -1.04 22.38 -0.55
C ALA A 37 -1.30 23.60 -1.46
N VAL A 38 -2.51 24.15 -1.49
CA VAL A 38 -2.81 25.36 -2.28
C VAL A 38 -2.18 26.62 -1.65
N GLU A 39 -2.06 26.66 -0.32
CA GLU A 39 -1.42 27.75 0.43
C GLU A 39 0.11 27.79 0.27
N GLY A 40 0.70 26.75 -0.33
CA GLY A 40 2.15 26.69 -0.59
C GLY A 40 2.95 26.01 0.50
N HIS A 41 2.31 25.31 1.45
CA HIS A 41 3.01 24.54 2.47
C HIS A 41 3.66 23.27 1.90
N ASP A 42 4.74 22.84 2.56
CA ASP A 42 5.17 21.44 2.51
C ASP A 42 4.12 20.56 3.20
N VAL A 43 3.85 19.40 2.63
CA VAL A 43 2.80 18.50 3.12
C VAL A 43 3.39 17.10 3.28
N PHE A 44 3.22 16.51 4.46
CA PHE A 44 3.40 15.08 4.66
C PHE A 44 2.03 14.45 4.95
N LEU A 45 1.61 13.51 4.10
CA LEU A 45 0.34 12.80 4.21
C LEU A 45 0.59 11.30 4.40
N GLN A 46 0.34 10.81 5.61
CA GLN A 46 0.28 9.37 5.91
C GLN A 46 -1.18 8.92 5.99
N ALA A 47 -1.72 8.38 4.90
CA ALA A 47 -3.12 8.03 4.87
C ALA A 47 -3.37 6.67 4.22
N SER A 48 -4.28 5.90 4.83
CA SER A 48 -4.59 4.52 4.45
C SER A 48 -4.89 4.36 2.94
N THR A 49 -4.72 3.13 2.44
CA THR A 49 -5.19 2.82 1.08
C THR A 49 -6.68 3.14 1.00
N SER A 50 -7.12 3.66 -0.14
CA SER A 50 -8.46 4.25 -0.32
C SER A 50 -8.75 5.59 0.36
N PHE A 51 -7.81 6.25 1.05
CA PHE A 51 -8.03 7.65 1.46
C PHE A 51 -8.31 8.56 0.25
N GLY A 52 -7.68 8.25 -0.89
CA GLY A 52 -7.72 9.10 -2.09
C GLY A 52 -6.58 10.11 -2.11
N LYS A 53 -5.37 9.69 -1.70
CA LYS A 53 -4.15 10.50 -1.62
C LYS A 53 -3.86 11.27 -2.91
N SER A 54 -4.11 10.66 -4.06
CA SER A 54 -3.86 11.28 -5.37
C SER A 54 -4.60 12.61 -5.54
N LEU A 55 -5.84 12.71 -5.06
CA LEU A 55 -6.62 13.95 -5.12
C LEU A 55 -5.93 15.10 -4.36
N CYS A 56 -5.22 14.78 -3.28
CA CYS A 56 -4.56 15.77 -2.42
C CYS A 56 -3.41 16.52 -3.11
N PHE A 57 -2.82 15.95 -4.17
CA PHE A 57 -1.83 16.66 -5.00
C PHE A 57 -2.33 16.95 -6.42
N GLN A 58 -3.31 16.20 -6.93
CA GLN A 58 -3.92 16.46 -8.24
C GLN A 58 -4.79 17.71 -8.26
N LEU A 59 -5.62 17.90 -7.23
CA LEU A 59 -6.52 19.06 -7.19
C LEU A 59 -5.75 20.39 -7.07
N PRO A 60 -4.72 20.52 -6.19
CA PRO A 60 -3.85 21.70 -6.19
C PRO A 60 -3.16 21.96 -7.54
N ALA A 61 -2.74 20.91 -8.25
CA ALA A 61 -2.09 21.06 -9.55
C ALA A 61 -3.02 21.63 -10.65
N VAL A 62 -4.32 21.31 -10.58
CA VAL A 62 -5.32 21.84 -11.51
C VAL A 62 -5.73 23.27 -11.17
N ILE A 63 -5.68 23.63 -9.88
CA ILE A 63 -6.01 24.98 -9.40
C ILE A 63 -4.94 25.99 -9.77
N SER A 64 -3.66 25.61 -9.62
CA SER A 64 -2.53 26.51 -9.82
C SER A 64 -2.11 26.62 -11.29
N HIS A 65 -1.64 27.80 -11.69
CA HIS A 65 -1.00 28.02 -12.99
C HIS A 65 0.44 27.52 -12.95
N GLY A 66 0.88 26.76 -13.95
CA GLY A 66 2.17 26.07 -13.99
C GLY A 66 2.03 24.54 -13.90
N VAL A 67 3.13 23.87 -13.62
CA VAL A 67 3.29 22.41 -13.64
C VAL A 67 3.53 21.88 -12.23
N THR A 68 2.84 20.80 -11.87
CA THR A 68 3.20 19.96 -10.71
C THR A 68 3.90 18.69 -11.21
N VAL A 69 5.10 18.43 -10.69
CA VAL A 69 5.84 17.19 -10.99
C VAL A 69 5.44 16.14 -9.97
N VAL A 70 4.97 14.99 -10.43
CA VAL A 70 4.60 13.84 -9.58
C VAL A 70 5.62 12.73 -9.77
N VAL A 71 6.40 12.45 -8.73
CA VAL A 71 7.36 11.35 -8.70
C VAL A 71 6.63 10.10 -8.20
N CYS A 72 6.62 9.05 -9.01
CA CYS A 72 5.93 7.79 -8.71
C CYS A 72 6.86 6.61 -9.05
N PRO A 73 6.93 5.56 -8.22
CA PRO A 73 7.87 4.48 -8.48
C PRO A 73 7.40 3.57 -9.64
N LEU A 74 6.11 3.46 -9.87
CA LEU A 74 5.55 2.34 -10.61
C LEU A 74 4.86 2.79 -11.90
N LEU A 75 5.31 2.23 -13.02
CA LEU A 75 4.77 2.54 -14.36
C LEU A 75 3.27 2.26 -14.46
N ALA A 76 2.80 1.14 -13.89
CA ALA A 76 1.39 0.78 -13.90
C ALA A 76 0.54 1.83 -13.16
N LEU A 77 0.97 2.26 -11.97
CA LEU A 77 0.27 3.28 -11.19
C LEU A 77 0.24 4.63 -11.92
N MET A 78 1.35 5.03 -12.56
CA MET A 78 1.36 6.24 -13.38
C MET A 78 0.38 6.15 -14.54
N THR A 79 0.35 5.02 -15.25
CA THR A 79 -0.56 4.79 -16.38
C THR A 79 -2.02 4.94 -15.95
N ASP A 80 -2.40 4.32 -14.84
CA ASP A 80 -3.77 4.40 -14.31
C ASP A 80 -4.16 5.84 -13.94
N GLN A 81 -3.26 6.57 -13.27
CA GLN A 81 -3.51 7.96 -12.87
C GLN A 81 -3.59 8.91 -14.07
N VAL A 82 -2.70 8.76 -15.05
CA VAL A 82 -2.67 9.57 -16.27
C VAL A 82 -3.95 9.33 -17.08
N ASN A 83 -4.33 8.08 -17.32
CA ASN A 83 -5.54 7.73 -18.06
C ASN A 83 -6.80 8.30 -17.38
N ALA A 84 -6.89 8.19 -16.05
CA ALA A 84 -8.01 8.73 -15.28
C ALA A 84 -8.10 10.26 -15.39
N LEU A 85 -6.97 10.97 -15.32
CA LEU A 85 -6.93 12.43 -15.45
C LEU A 85 -7.22 12.89 -16.88
N GLN A 86 -6.71 12.20 -17.90
CA GLN A 86 -7.01 12.49 -19.31
C GLN A 86 -8.50 12.30 -19.61
N ALA A 87 -9.13 11.25 -19.06
CA ALA A 87 -10.58 11.03 -19.18
C ALA A 87 -11.41 12.16 -18.51
N LEU A 88 -10.85 12.86 -17.53
CA LEU A 88 -11.45 14.05 -16.91
C LEU A 88 -11.14 15.36 -17.69
N GLY A 89 -10.36 15.29 -18.77
CA GLY A 89 -9.94 16.45 -19.57
C GLY A 89 -8.82 17.26 -18.93
N VAL A 90 -8.09 16.69 -17.96
CA VAL A 90 -6.94 17.35 -17.33
C VAL A 90 -5.72 17.23 -18.24
N ALA A 91 -5.01 18.34 -18.46
CA ALA A 91 -3.74 18.34 -19.18
C ALA A 91 -2.63 17.68 -18.34
N VAL A 92 -2.41 16.38 -18.57
CA VAL A 92 -1.42 15.56 -17.86
C VAL A 92 -0.52 14.86 -18.87
N ALA A 93 0.75 14.75 -18.53
CA ALA A 93 1.76 14.03 -19.31
C ALA A 93 2.56 13.07 -18.42
N THR A 94 3.24 12.11 -19.03
CA THR A 94 4.17 11.20 -18.35
C THR A 94 5.46 11.04 -19.15
N ILE A 95 6.61 11.08 -18.47
CA ILE A 95 7.90 10.71 -19.08
C ILE A 95 8.49 9.54 -18.29
N ASN A 96 8.60 8.39 -18.95
CA ASN A 96 9.18 7.17 -18.40
C ASN A 96 9.86 6.34 -19.51
N SER A 97 10.20 5.09 -19.22
CA SER A 97 10.88 4.20 -20.18
C SER A 97 10.02 3.74 -21.35
N THR A 98 8.69 3.87 -21.27
CA THR A 98 7.76 3.51 -22.36
C THR A 98 7.32 4.70 -23.20
N THR A 99 7.65 5.94 -22.79
CA THR A 99 7.36 7.16 -23.56
C THR A 99 8.21 7.20 -24.84
N SER A 100 7.56 7.41 -26.00
CA SER A 100 8.26 7.50 -27.28
C SER A 100 9.14 8.75 -27.38
N LEU A 101 10.16 8.74 -28.23
CA LEU A 101 11.05 9.90 -28.40
C LEU A 101 10.32 11.13 -28.97
N SER A 102 9.35 10.94 -29.87
CA SER A 102 8.55 12.03 -30.43
C SER A 102 7.68 12.67 -29.35
N GLU A 103 6.91 11.87 -28.61
CA GLU A 103 6.06 12.33 -27.51
C GLU A 103 6.89 13.02 -26.43
N ARG A 104 8.05 12.48 -26.07
CA ARG A 104 8.96 13.12 -25.11
C ARG A 104 9.43 14.49 -25.58
N ARG A 105 9.71 14.68 -26.87
CA ARG A 105 10.09 15.99 -27.43
C ARG A 105 8.93 16.97 -27.36
N GLU A 106 7.72 16.54 -27.67
CA GLU A 106 6.51 17.37 -27.60
C GLU A 106 6.22 17.82 -26.16
N ILE A 107 6.27 16.89 -25.20
CA ILE A 107 6.09 17.20 -23.78
C ILE A 107 7.14 18.22 -23.32
N LEU A 108 8.42 18.01 -23.66
CA LEU A 108 9.49 18.92 -23.28
C LEU A 108 9.35 20.31 -23.94
N ALA A 109 8.89 20.36 -25.19
CA ALA A 109 8.63 21.63 -25.88
C ALA A 109 7.51 22.43 -25.21
N ASP A 110 6.41 21.78 -24.79
CA ASP A 110 5.35 22.42 -24.00
C ASP A 110 5.87 22.91 -22.64
N LEU A 111 6.57 22.05 -21.91
CA LEU A 111 7.10 22.36 -20.57
C LEU A 111 8.09 23.54 -20.59
N LEU A 112 8.94 23.65 -21.61
CA LEU A 112 9.96 24.68 -21.73
C LEU A 112 9.48 25.97 -22.40
N SER A 113 8.21 26.04 -22.81
CA SER A 113 7.64 27.17 -23.55
C SER A 113 7.54 28.47 -22.73
N GLY A 114 7.66 28.40 -21.40
CA GLY A 114 7.41 29.52 -20.49
C GLY A 114 5.93 29.77 -20.20
N HIS A 115 5.02 29.01 -20.81
CA HIS A 115 3.58 29.01 -20.52
C HIS A 115 2.98 27.61 -20.78
N PRO A 116 3.44 26.58 -20.04
CA PRO A 116 3.06 25.20 -20.28
C PRO A 116 1.56 24.96 -20.14
N ARG A 117 1.00 24.17 -21.06
CA ARG A 117 -0.38 23.69 -20.97
C ARG A 117 -0.50 22.54 -19.99
N THR A 118 0.53 21.72 -19.90
CA THR A 118 0.62 20.61 -18.95
C THR A 118 0.49 21.11 -17.51
N ARG A 119 -0.45 20.53 -16.74
CA ARG A 119 -0.65 20.82 -15.31
C ARG A 119 0.01 19.79 -14.40
N LEU A 120 0.08 18.55 -14.86
CA LEU A 120 0.71 17.45 -14.14
C LEU A 120 1.71 16.70 -15.03
N LEU A 121 2.91 16.46 -14.50
CA LEU A 121 3.92 15.62 -15.15
C LEU A 121 4.29 14.46 -14.23
N TYR A 122 3.89 13.24 -14.61
CA TYR A 122 4.30 12.02 -13.93
C TYR A 122 5.68 11.55 -14.40
N VAL A 123 6.57 11.22 -13.46
CA VAL A 123 7.95 10.78 -13.74
C VAL A 123 8.39 9.69 -12.76
N THR A 124 9.35 8.88 -13.21
CA THR A 124 10.04 7.92 -12.33
C THR A 124 11.12 8.63 -11.49
N PRO A 125 11.45 8.11 -10.29
CA PRO A 125 12.55 8.67 -9.49
C PRO A 125 13.92 8.53 -10.18
N GLU A 126 14.12 7.55 -11.06
CA GLU A 126 15.36 7.42 -11.86
C GLU A 126 15.50 8.57 -12.85
N LEU A 127 14.40 9.01 -13.47
CA LEU A 127 14.45 10.13 -14.40
C LEU A 127 14.88 11.42 -13.67
N CYS A 128 14.42 11.60 -12.43
CA CYS A 128 14.78 12.74 -11.57
C CYS A 128 16.29 12.85 -11.26
N GLN A 129 17.04 11.77 -11.42
CA GLN A 129 18.50 11.78 -11.24
C GLN A 129 19.26 12.25 -12.47
N THR A 130 18.65 12.16 -13.66
CA THR A 130 19.34 12.50 -14.90
C THR A 130 19.62 14.00 -15.00
N GLU A 131 20.85 14.38 -15.36
CA GLU A 131 21.25 15.79 -15.48
C GLU A 131 20.39 16.56 -16.48
N THR A 132 20.04 15.95 -17.62
CA THR A 132 19.18 16.57 -18.62
C THR A 132 17.81 16.94 -18.06
N PHE A 133 17.20 16.05 -17.27
CA PHE A 133 15.91 16.33 -16.66
C PHE A 133 16.02 17.40 -15.56
N ARG A 134 17.06 17.34 -14.73
CA ARG A 134 17.34 18.36 -13.71
C ARG A 134 17.52 19.75 -14.33
N ARG A 135 18.27 19.86 -15.44
CA ARG A 135 18.44 21.12 -16.19
C ARG A 135 17.12 21.66 -16.72
N ASN A 136 16.29 20.80 -17.30
CA ASN A 136 14.98 21.20 -17.80
C ASN A 136 14.08 21.71 -16.66
N LEU A 137 14.07 21.03 -15.50
CA LEU A 137 13.32 21.48 -14.33
C LEU A 137 13.83 22.81 -13.76
N GLN A 138 15.14 23.05 -13.76
CA GLN A 138 15.69 24.35 -13.37
C GLN A 138 15.24 25.47 -14.31
N THR A 139 15.14 25.21 -15.62
CA THR A 139 14.58 26.17 -16.58
C THR A 139 13.10 26.45 -16.31
N ILE A 140 12.29 25.41 -16.07
CA ILE A 140 10.85 25.58 -15.75
C ILE A 140 10.67 26.36 -14.44
N HIS A 141 11.53 26.09 -13.46
CA HIS A 141 11.55 26.80 -12.18
C HIS A 141 11.96 28.27 -12.33
N SER A 142 13.00 28.57 -13.12
CA SER A 142 13.43 29.97 -13.36
C SER A 142 12.40 30.78 -14.17
N GLN A 143 11.58 30.12 -14.98
CA GLN A 143 10.42 30.70 -15.65
C GLN A 143 9.24 30.98 -14.68
N GLY A 144 9.29 30.49 -13.44
CA GLY A 144 8.20 30.62 -12.47
C GLY A 144 7.03 29.66 -12.70
N GLU A 145 7.23 28.63 -13.53
CA GLU A 145 6.19 27.70 -13.96
C GLU A 145 6.18 26.38 -13.18
N LEU A 146 7.13 26.14 -12.27
CA LEU A 146 7.15 24.96 -11.41
C LEU A 146 6.47 25.23 -10.07
N ASN A 147 5.28 24.65 -9.87
CA ASN A 147 4.44 24.94 -8.71
C ASN A 147 4.75 24.12 -7.47
N ARG A 148 4.98 22.82 -7.68
CA ARG A 148 5.00 21.83 -6.59
C ARG A 148 5.65 20.55 -7.09
N VAL A 149 6.28 19.83 -6.16
CA VAL A 149 6.71 18.45 -6.38
C VAL A 149 5.90 17.55 -5.46
N ALA A 150 5.15 16.61 -6.03
CA ALA A 150 4.47 15.56 -5.28
C ALA A 150 5.31 14.28 -5.35
N ILE A 151 5.58 13.67 -4.19
CA ILE A 151 6.33 12.42 -4.07
C ILE A 151 5.33 11.38 -3.57
N ASP A 152 4.91 10.50 -4.48
CA ASP A 152 4.04 9.37 -4.17
C ASP A 152 4.85 8.17 -3.68
N GLU A 153 4.22 7.34 -2.86
CA GLU A 153 4.88 6.24 -2.13
C GLU A 153 6.19 6.67 -1.46
N ALA A 154 6.16 7.79 -0.74
CA ALA A 154 7.34 8.41 -0.14
C ALA A 154 8.13 7.47 0.80
N HIS A 155 7.51 6.41 1.32
CA HIS A 155 8.19 5.41 2.14
C HIS A 155 9.33 4.68 1.41
N CYS A 156 9.37 4.69 0.07
CA CYS A 156 10.46 4.13 -0.73
C CYS A 156 11.82 4.79 -0.47
N ILE A 157 11.86 5.97 0.16
CA ILE A 157 13.11 6.67 0.48
C ILE A 157 13.91 6.03 1.62
N SER A 158 13.24 5.35 2.55
CA SER A 158 13.86 4.77 3.73
C SER A 158 14.26 3.32 3.46
N GLU A 159 15.49 2.97 3.83
CA GLU A 159 15.97 1.57 3.80
C GLU A 159 15.19 0.68 4.77
N TRP A 160 14.58 1.28 5.79
CA TRP A 160 13.69 0.63 6.74
C TRP A 160 12.26 0.46 6.19
N GLY A 161 12.00 0.98 4.99
CA GLY A 161 10.78 0.74 4.24
C GLY A 161 10.77 -0.64 3.58
N HIS A 162 9.57 -1.22 3.44
CA HIS A 162 9.39 -2.54 2.82
C HIS A 162 9.68 -2.55 1.31
N ASP A 163 9.59 -1.39 0.64
CA ASP A 163 9.82 -1.20 -0.79
C ASP A 163 10.87 -0.09 -1.06
N PHE A 164 12.03 -0.20 -0.40
CA PHE A 164 13.13 0.75 -0.56
C PHE A 164 13.58 0.85 -2.02
N ARG A 165 13.78 2.09 -2.48
CA ARG A 165 14.27 2.40 -3.81
C ARG A 165 15.37 3.47 -3.73
N PRO A 166 16.64 3.12 -4.01
CA PRO A 166 17.78 4.05 -3.89
C PRO A 166 17.56 5.41 -4.56
N ALA A 167 16.87 5.39 -5.70
CA ALA A 167 16.53 6.58 -6.48
C ALA A 167 15.77 7.67 -5.70
N TYR A 168 15.04 7.30 -4.65
CA TYR A 168 14.31 8.26 -3.82
C TYR A 168 15.23 9.11 -2.93
N LYS A 169 16.39 8.61 -2.51
CA LYS A 169 17.33 9.37 -1.65
C LYS A 169 17.85 10.63 -2.35
N GLU A 170 17.97 10.56 -3.67
CA GLU A 170 18.43 11.66 -4.52
C GLU A 170 17.37 12.75 -4.74
N LEU A 171 16.13 12.56 -4.28
CA LEU A 171 15.07 13.55 -4.42
C LEU A 171 15.26 14.76 -3.49
N SER A 172 16.16 14.68 -2.50
CA SER A 172 16.62 15.83 -1.70
C SER A 172 17.12 17.00 -2.56
N TRP A 173 17.57 16.69 -3.78
CA TRP A 173 17.98 17.68 -4.78
C TRP A 173 16.89 18.72 -5.06
N PHE A 174 15.59 18.36 -5.06
CA PHE A 174 14.52 19.31 -5.34
C PHE A 174 14.57 20.51 -4.38
N LYS A 175 14.70 20.25 -3.07
CA LYS A 175 14.80 21.31 -2.06
C LYS A 175 16.11 22.09 -2.15
N ARG A 176 17.23 21.41 -2.42
CA ARG A 176 18.54 22.07 -2.50
C ARG A 176 18.69 22.98 -3.72
N ALA A 177 18.17 22.55 -4.87
CA ALA A 177 18.38 23.24 -6.15
C ALA A 177 17.24 24.18 -6.55
N LEU A 178 16.01 23.94 -6.09
CA LEU A 178 14.81 24.72 -6.49
C LEU A 178 14.30 25.55 -5.29
N ASN A 179 15.19 26.38 -4.74
CA ASN A 179 14.97 27.11 -3.49
C ASN A 179 14.70 28.61 -3.66
N ASN A 180 14.78 29.16 -4.87
CA ASN A 180 14.57 30.58 -5.13
C ASN A 180 13.69 30.84 -6.36
N PRO A 181 12.36 31.02 -6.20
CA PRO A 181 11.62 30.86 -4.95
C PRO A 181 11.52 29.39 -4.51
N PRO A 182 11.29 29.09 -3.22
CA PRO A 182 11.16 27.72 -2.74
C PRO A 182 9.99 26.98 -3.39
N VAL A 183 10.24 25.77 -3.89
CA VAL A 183 9.19 24.89 -4.39
C VAL A 183 8.68 23.98 -3.25
N PRO A 184 7.36 23.98 -2.96
CA PRO A 184 6.79 23.12 -1.94
C PRO A 184 6.74 21.66 -2.38
N ILE A 185 6.90 20.75 -1.41
CA ILE A 185 6.86 19.30 -1.62
C ILE A 185 5.66 18.68 -0.90
N SER A 186 4.97 17.75 -1.56
CA SER A 186 3.93 16.91 -0.95
C SER A 186 4.36 15.46 -0.94
N ALA A 187 4.77 14.94 0.21
CA ALA A 187 5.14 13.54 0.39
C ALA A 187 3.92 12.73 0.86
N CYS A 188 3.51 11.75 0.06
CA CYS A 188 2.34 10.92 0.31
C CYS A 188 2.75 9.46 0.50
N THR A 189 2.21 8.78 1.52
CA THR A 189 2.41 7.34 1.72
C THR A 189 1.20 6.70 2.41
N ALA A 190 0.98 5.42 2.16
CA ALA A 190 -0.04 4.65 2.89
C ALA A 190 0.43 4.20 4.28
N THR A 191 1.68 3.79 4.35
CA THR A 191 2.26 3.10 5.50
C THR A 191 3.62 3.72 5.78
N ALA A 192 3.81 4.27 6.98
CA ALA A 192 5.10 4.72 7.47
C ALA A 192 5.17 4.48 8.97
N THR A 193 6.20 3.76 9.40
CA THR A 193 6.54 3.67 10.83
C THR A 193 7.12 5.00 11.30
N PRO A 194 7.18 5.28 12.62
CA PRO A 194 7.76 6.53 13.13
C PRO A 194 9.15 6.83 12.57
N ARG A 195 10.01 5.82 12.47
CA ARG A 195 11.35 5.92 11.86
C ARG A 195 11.28 6.28 10.38
N VAL A 196 10.48 5.57 9.59
CA VAL A 196 10.33 5.84 8.15
C VAL A 196 9.76 7.24 7.91
N ARG A 197 8.82 7.70 8.74
CA ARG A 197 8.28 9.06 8.66
C ARG A 197 9.37 10.11 8.90
N GLN A 198 10.22 9.90 9.91
CA GLN A 198 11.35 10.81 10.17
C GLN A 198 12.35 10.81 9.02
N ASP A 199 12.66 9.63 8.46
CA ASP A 199 13.53 9.51 7.28
C ASP A 199 12.96 10.29 6.08
N ILE A 200 11.65 10.20 5.82
CA ILE A 200 10.99 10.96 4.75
C ILE A 200 11.19 12.47 4.96
N ILE A 201 10.90 12.97 6.15
CA ILE A 201 11.00 14.40 6.47
C ILE A 201 12.45 14.89 6.33
N ASN A 202 13.40 14.15 6.91
CA ASN A 202 14.82 14.53 6.94
C ASN A 202 15.48 14.41 5.56
N LEU A 203 15.33 13.27 4.89
CA LEU A 203 16.00 13.00 3.62
C LEU A 203 15.45 13.86 2.48
N LEU A 204 14.16 14.19 2.48
CA LEU A 204 13.60 15.14 1.51
C LEU A 204 13.93 16.60 1.85
N GLY A 205 14.39 16.89 3.07
CA GLY A 205 14.66 18.25 3.53
C GLY A 205 13.38 19.09 3.65
N LEU A 206 12.28 18.49 4.13
CA LEU A 206 11.03 19.21 4.36
C LEU A 206 11.22 20.20 5.52
N ASP A 207 10.85 21.47 5.31
CA ASP A 207 11.08 22.53 6.30
C ASP A 207 10.10 22.40 7.48
N PRO A 208 10.57 22.11 8.71
CA PRO A 208 9.69 22.01 9.89
C PRO A 208 8.87 23.27 10.17
N GLY A 209 9.36 24.45 9.77
CA GLY A 209 8.65 25.72 9.95
C GLY A 209 7.43 25.89 9.03
N GLN A 210 7.39 25.15 7.91
CA GLN A 210 6.31 25.23 6.92
C GLN A 210 5.58 23.91 6.70
N LEU A 211 6.08 22.81 7.24
CA LEU A 211 5.54 21.47 7.08
C LEU A 211 4.18 21.31 7.78
N ARG A 212 3.20 20.83 7.03
CA ARG A 212 1.91 20.37 7.54
C ARG A 212 1.85 18.85 7.49
N ILE A 213 1.71 18.23 8.65
CA ILE A 213 1.60 16.78 8.81
C ILE A 213 0.13 16.41 8.93
N PHE A 214 -0.31 15.46 8.11
CA PHE A 214 -1.66 14.92 8.12
C PHE A 214 -1.61 13.40 8.14
N ASN A 215 -2.53 12.79 8.89
CA ASN A 215 -2.59 11.34 8.98
C ASN A 215 -4.00 10.82 9.23
N THR A 216 -4.29 9.63 8.70
CA THR A 216 -5.49 8.86 9.05
C THR A 216 -5.12 7.62 9.85
N PRO A 217 -6.02 7.07 10.68
CA PRO A 217 -5.71 5.86 11.42
C PRO A 217 -5.30 4.72 10.48
N SER A 218 -4.27 3.98 10.87
CA SER A 218 -3.76 2.83 10.13
C SER A 218 -4.69 1.64 10.27
N ALA A 219 -5.37 1.52 11.40
CA ALA A 219 -6.36 0.48 11.64
C ALA A 219 -7.75 0.87 11.13
N ARG A 220 -8.38 -0.06 10.41
CA ARG A 220 -9.70 0.15 9.79
C ARG A 220 -10.79 -0.60 10.56
N PRO A 221 -11.71 0.09 11.25
CA PRO A 221 -12.71 -0.55 12.10
C PRO A 221 -13.73 -1.40 11.32
N ASN A 222 -13.94 -1.10 10.03
CA ASN A 222 -14.84 -1.86 9.18
C ASN A 222 -14.25 -3.20 8.67
N ILE A 223 -12.96 -3.47 8.93
CA ILE A 223 -12.29 -4.72 8.53
C ILE A 223 -12.21 -5.64 9.74
N HIS A 224 -12.78 -6.83 9.61
CA HIS A 224 -12.65 -7.90 10.57
C HIS A 224 -11.32 -8.63 10.41
N TYR A 225 -10.38 -8.49 11.35
CA TYR A 225 -9.10 -9.20 11.32
C TYR A 225 -9.17 -10.54 12.06
N GLU A 226 -8.74 -11.62 11.42
CA GLU A 226 -8.77 -12.98 11.97
C GLU A 226 -7.52 -13.78 11.59
N ILE A 227 -6.95 -14.51 12.54
CA ILE A 227 -5.89 -15.51 12.28
C ILE A 227 -6.49 -16.91 12.30
N ARG A 228 -6.31 -17.66 11.22
CA ARG A 228 -6.70 -19.07 11.13
C ARG A 228 -5.50 -19.97 11.25
N TYR A 229 -5.46 -20.66 12.37
CA TYR A 229 -4.43 -21.61 12.72
C TYR A 229 -4.70 -22.96 12.05
N LEU A 230 -3.76 -23.42 11.23
CA LEU A 230 -3.83 -24.72 10.57
C LEU A 230 -2.96 -25.74 11.31
N GLN A 231 -3.39 -27.00 11.30
CA GLN A 231 -2.53 -28.10 11.74
C GLN A 231 -1.34 -28.22 10.80
N ASN A 232 -0.17 -28.54 11.36
CA ASN A 232 0.96 -28.96 10.53
C ASN A 232 0.63 -30.34 9.94
N PRO A 233 0.78 -30.54 8.63
CA PRO A 233 0.62 -31.87 8.04
C PRO A 233 1.59 -32.85 8.70
N ILE A 234 1.10 -34.04 9.06
CA ILE A 234 1.89 -35.12 9.66
C ILE A 234 2.82 -35.74 8.59
N ASP A 235 2.40 -35.71 7.32
CA ASP A 235 3.15 -36.24 6.17
C ASP A 235 3.17 -35.25 4.99
N ASP A 236 4.18 -35.32 4.12
CA ASP A 236 4.34 -34.51 2.89
C ASP A 236 3.33 -34.89 1.77
N SER A 237 2.24 -35.57 2.14
CA SER A 237 1.22 -36.17 1.27
C SER A 237 0.26 -35.16 0.62
N GLY A 238 0.47 -33.86 0.81
CA GLY A 238 -0.32 -32.79 0.18
C GLY A 238 -1.69 -32.52 0.81
N ASP A 239 -2.05 -33.20 1.90
CA ASP A 239 -3.40 -33.12 2.50
C ASP A 239 -3.68 -31.79 3.23
N SER A 240 -2.63 -31.07 3.68
CA SER A 240 -2.77 -29.75 4.33
C SER A 240 -3.41 -28.70 3.41
N GLY A 241 -3.12 -28.75 2.11
CA GLY A 241 -3.71 -27.86 1.13
C GLY A 241 -5.22 -28.09 0.98
N LYS A 242 -5.66 -29.34 1.08
CA LYS A 242 -7.07 -29.71 1.01
C LYS A 242 -7.84 -29.23 2.23
N ALA A 243 -7.32 -29.47 3.44
CA ALA A 243 -7.95 -28.99 4.68
C ALA A 243 -8.12 -27.46 4.70
N GLN A 244 -7.13 -26.71 4.22
CA GLN A 244 -7.20 -25.25 4.12
C GLN A 244 -8.27 -24.80 3.10
N VAL A 245 -8.36 -25.46 1.94
CA VAL A 245 -9.42 -25.22 0.95
C VAL A 245 -10.80 -25.51 1.52
N ASP A 246 -10.97 -26.63 2.22
CA ASP A 246 -12.25 -27.03 2.80
C ASP A 246 -12.72 -26.04 3.89
N ASP A 247 -11.80 -25.59 4.76
CA ASP A 247 -12.09 -24.53 5.75
C ASP A 247 -12.51 -23.22 5.07
N PHE A 248 -11.79 -22.81 4.02
CA PHE A 248 -12.10 -21.59 3.29
C PHE A 248 -13.46 -21.68 2.59
N VAL A 249 -13.74 -22.78 1.89
CA VAL A 249 -15.02 -23.03 1.20
C VAL A 249 -16.18 -23.10 2.21
N SER A 250 -15.98 -23.75 3.36
CA SER A 250 -16.95 -23.77 4.46
C SER A 250 -17.26 -22.34 4.94
N TRP A 251 -16.24 -21.50 5.08
CA TRP A 251 -16.44 -20.10 5.43
C TRP A 251 -17.19 -19.31 4.35
N LEU A 252 -16.89 -19.50 3.06
CA LEU A 252 -17.64 -18.89 1.95
C LEU A 252 -19.12 -19.32 1.96
N LYS A 253 -19.41 -20.61 2.18
CA LYS A 253 -20.77 -21.14 2.37
C LYS A 253 -21.50 -20.42 3.50
N SER A 254 -20.81 -20.17 4.62
CA SER A 254 -21.39 -19.41 5.74
C SER A 254 -21.74 -17.96 5.35
N ILE A 255 -20.93 -17.30 4.52
CA ILE A 255 -21.20 -15.94 4.02
C ILE A 255 -22.42 -15.95 3.09
N GLN A 256 -22.48 -16.89 2.15
CA GLN A 256 -23.59 -16.99 1.20
C GLN A 256 -24.90 -17.28 1.94
N SER A 257 -24.88 -18.17 2.94
CA SER A 257 -26.06 -18.45 3.78
C SER A 257 -26.56 -17.20 4.49
N ARG A 258 -25.66 -16.43 5.14
CA ARG A 258 -26.02 -15.14 5.77
C ARG A 258 -26.53 -14.10 4.78
N ARG A 259 -25.96 -14.05 3.57
CA ARG A 259 -26.41 -13.16 2.48
C ARG A 259 -27.84 -13.51 2.08
N ARG A 260 -28.12 -14.78 1.78
CA ARG A 260 -29.46 -15.26 1.39
C ARG A 260 -30.51 -15.00 2.46
N ALA A 261 -30.17 -15.26 3.72
CA ALA A 261 -31.06 -15.02 4.85
C ALA A 261 -31.45 -13.53 4.98
N ARG A 262 -30.51 -12.60 4.76
CA ARG A 262 -30.77 -11.15 4.81
C ARG A 262 -31.60 -10.63 3.63
N LEU A 263 -31.58 -11.32 2.51
CA LEU A 263 -32.22 -10.90 1.26
C LEU A 263 -33.53 -11.64 0.96
N GLY A 264 -33.98 -12.50 1.87
CA GLY A 264 -35.20 -13.30 1.68
C GLY A 264 -35.14 -14.25 0.48
N GLY A 265 -33.94 -14.69 0.07
CA GLY A 265 -33.75 -15.63 -1.05
C GLY A 265 -33.60 -15.02 -2.45
N ASN A 266 -33.77 -13.70 -2.63
CA ASN A 266 -33.62 -13.02 -3.92
C ASN A 266 -32.15 -12.72 -4.28
N ASP A 267 -31.32 -13.75 -4.43
CA ASP A 267 -29.86 -13.59 -4.72
C ASP A 267 -29.55 -13.62 -6.22
N ALA A 268 -30.50 -14.05 -7.07
CA ALA A 268 -30.27 -14.31 -8.51
C ALA A 268 -29.83 -13.08 -9.32
N ASN A 269 -30.22 -11.87 -8.90
CA ASN A 269 -29.92 -10.61 -9.61
C ASN A 269 -28.79 -9.81 -8.98
N LEU A 270 -28.07 -10.35 -7.99
CA LEU A 270 -27.02 -9.59 -7.32
C LEU A 270 -25.64 -9.94 -7.86
N PRO A 271 -24.71 -8.97 -7.88
CA PRO A 271 -23.34 -9.23 -8.30
C PRO A 271 -22.65 -10.23 -7.36
N PRO A 272 -21.66 -10.98 -7.86
CA PRO A 272 -20.83 -11.85 -7.05
C PRO A 272 -20.16 -11.08 -5.91
N ILE A 273 -19.92 -11.76 -4.79
CA ILE A 273 -19.07 -11.22 -3.73
C ILE A 273 -17.62 -11.24 -4.22
N SER A 274 -17.00 -10.06 -4.32
CA SER A 274 -15.60 -9.93 -4.71
C SER A 274 -14.66 -10.19 -3.54
N GLY A 275 -13.60 -10.96 -3.80
CA GLY A 275 -12.54 -11.24 -2.83
C GLY A 275 -11.15 -11.33 -3.45
N ILE A 276 -10.12 -11.23 -2.62
CA ILE A 276 -8.72 -11.36 -3.01
C ILE A 276 -8.06 -12.42 -2.13
N ILE A 277 -7.26 -13.30 -2.72
CA ILE A 277 -6.40 -14.25 -2.01
C ILE A 277 -4.95 -13.98 -2.39
N TYR A 278 -4.10 -13.65 -1.43
CA TYR A 278 -2.66 -13.50 -1.62
C TYR A 278 -1.92 -14.81 -1.37
N VAL A 279 -1.08 -15.19 -2.33
CA VAL A 279 -0.23 -16.38 -2.31
C VAL A 279 1.24 -16.01 -2.58
N SER A 280 2.17 -16.85 -2.12
CA SER A 280 3.60 -16.57 -2.26
C SER A 280 4.17 -16.75 -3.67
N PHE A 281 3.55 -17.58 -4.51
CA PHE A 281 4.11 -18.02 -5.80
C PHE A 281 3.09 -17.96 -6.94
N ARG A 282 3.60 -17.82 -8.16
CA ARG A 282 2.78 -17.82 -9.39
C ARG A 282 2.10 -19.17 -9.60
N SER A 283 2.84 -20.26 -9.45
CA SER A 283 2.30 -21.63 -9.53
C SER A 283 1.19 -21.88 -8.51
N SER A 284 1.37 -21.43 -7.26
CA SER A 284 0.33 -21.51 -6.24
C SER A 284 -0.91 -20.70 -6.61
N SER A 285 -0.74 -19.56 -7.30
CA SER A 285 -1.85 -18.72 -7.74
C SER A 285 -2.72 -19.43 -8.78
N GLU A 286 -2.08 -20.06 -9.77
CA GLU A 286 -2.76 -20.82 -10.83
C GLU A 286 -3.43 -22.08 -10.25
N ASN A 287 -2.70 -22.84 -9.45
CA ASN A 287 -3.19 -24.07 -8.84
C ASN A 287 -4.42 -23.81 -7.93
N LEU A 288 -4.32 -22.84 -7.01
CA LEU A 288 -5.41 -22.53 -6.09
C LEU A 288 -6.63 -21.95 -6.81
N ALA A 289 -6.43 -21.12 -7.85
CA ALA A 289 -7.55 -20.64 -8.67
C ALA A 289 -8.28 -21.78 -9.37
N GLY A 290 -7.55 -22.78 -9.89
CA GLY A 290 -8.12 -23.99 -10.48
C GLY A 290 -8.94 -24.80 -9.46
N ILE A 291 -8.37 -25.08 -8.29
CA ILE A 291 -9.03 -25.85 -7.22
C ILE A 291 -10.30 -25.12 -6.72
N LEU A 292 -10.21 -23.82 -6.47
CA LEU A 292 -11.36 -23.07 -5.97
C LEU A 292 -12.50 -22.98 -6.98
N SER A 293 -12.19 -22.93 -8.28
CA SER A 293 -13.22 -22.89 -9.33
C SER A 293 -14.02 -24.19 -9.45
N THR A 294 -13.43 -25.33 -9.06
CA THR A 294 -14.09 -26.65 -9.12
C THR A 294 -14.68 -27.10 -7.77
N SER A 295 -14.30 -26.46 -6.65
CA SER A 295 -14.65 -26.93 -5.29
C SER A 295 -16.12 -26.78 -4.90
N TRP A 296 -16.91 -25.96 -5.61
CA TRP A 296 -18.29 -25.67 -5.25
C TRP A 296 -19.22 -25.45 -6.45
N ASN A 297 -19.20 -26.38 -7.40
CA ASN A 297 -20.18 -26.49 -8.51
C ASN A 297 -20.50 -25.14 -9.17
N GLY A 298 -19.49 -24.38 -9.61
CA GLY A 298 -19.67 -23.10 -10.29
C GLY A 298 -20.02 -21.89 -9.41
N ASN A 299 -20.18 -22.05 -8.09
CA ASN A 299 -20.45 -20.91 -7.19
C ASN A 299 -19.24 -19.98 -6.99
N ILE A 300 -18.04 -20.45 -7.32
CA ILE A 300 -16.80 -19.69 -7.18
C ILE A 300 -16.17 -19.53 -8.56
N ARG A 301 -16.00 -18.29 -8.99
CA ARG A 301 -15.13 -17.92 -10.10
C ARG A 301 -13.81 -17.42 -9.54
N ALA A 302 -12.77 -18.26 -9.55
CA ALA A 302 -11.44 -17.89 -9.09
C ALA A 302 -10.48 -17.73 -10.28
N VAL A 303 -9.76 -16.61 -10.34
CA VAL A 303 -8.85 -16.28 -11.45
C VAL A 303 -7.47 -15.95 -10.89
N ALA A 304 -6.43 -16.54 -11.47
CA ALA A 304 -5.05 -16.27 -11.11
C ALA A 304 -4.59 -14.90 -11.65
N TYR A 305 -3.80 -14.17 -10.88
CA TYR A 305 -3.23 -12.90 -11.27
C TYR A 305 -1.78 -12.76 -10.77
N HIS A 306 -0.84 -12.67 -11.70
CA HIS A 306 0.57 -12.47 -11.38
C HIS A 306 1.34 -11.78 -12.50
N ALA A 307 2.58 -11.36 -12.21
CA ALA A 307 3.46 -10.70 -13.16
C ALA A 307 3.86 -11.54 -14.39
N GLY A 308 3.60 -12.86 -14.38
CA GLY A 308 3.78 -13.72 -15.55
C GLY A 308 2.70 -13.58 -16.63
N LEU A 309 1.55 -12.97 -16.33
CA LEU A 309 0.46 -12.76 -17.30
C LEU A 309 0.81 -11.60 -18.25
N SER A 310 0.28 -11.65 -19.47
CA SER A 310 0.42 -10.54 -20.41
C SER A 310 -0.26 -9.27 -19.88
N SER A 311 0.16 -8.10 -20.36
CA SER A 311 -0.50 -6.83 -19.98
C SER A 311 -1.97 -6.78 -20.44
N GLN A 312 -2.29 -7.43 -21.56
CA GLN A 312 -3.66 -7.53 -22.08
C GLN A 312 -4.53 -8.38 -21.15
N ASP A 313 -4.06 -9.56 -20.75
CA ASP A 313 -4.79 -10.45 -19.83
C ASP A 313 -5.03 -9.77 -18.47
N ARG A 314 -4.00 -9.10 -17.93
CA ARG A 314 -4.13 -8.37 -16.66
C ARG A 314 -5.20 -7.28 -16.75
N THR A 315 -5.23 -6.53 -17.85
CA THR A 315 -6.23 -5.47 -18.09
C THR A 315 -7.63 -6.07 -18.22
N GLN A 316 -7.76 -7.17 -18.97
CA GLN A 316 -9.03 -7.88 -19.14
C GLN A 316 -9.58 -8.42 -17.81
N ILE A 317 -8.74 -9.10 -17.03
CA ILE A 317 -9.11 -9.66 -15.72
C ILE A 317 -9.55 -8.53 -14.76
N GLN A 318 -8.79 -7.44 -14.70
CA GLN A 318 -9.15 -6.29 -13.85
C GLN A 318 -10.47 -5.65 -14.27
N SER A 319 -10.70 -5.49 -15.57
CA SER A 319 -11.95 -4.94 -16.12
C SER A 319 -13.14 -5.82 -15.75
N GLN A 320 -13.04 -7.14 -16.01
CA GLN A 320 -14.10 -8.11 -15.68
C GLN A 320 -14.35 -8.23 -14.18
N TRP A 321 -13.32 -8.10 -13.34
CA TRP A 321 -13.49 -8.17 -11.89
C TRP A 321 -14.09 -6.90 -11.28
N THR A 322 -13.82 -5.73 -11.88
CA THR A 322 -14.36 -4.44 -11.45
C THR A 322 -15.81 -4.27 -11.88
N SER A 323 -16.10 -4.66 -13.13
CA SER A 323 -17.43 -4.63 -13.72
C SER A 323 -17.74 -6.00 -14.31
N PRO A 324 -18.24 -6.95 -13.49
CA PRO A 324 -18.61 -8.26 -13.97
C PRO A 324 -19.65 -8.13 -15.09
N PRO A 325 -19.47 -8.79 -16.24
CA PRO A 325 -20.46 -8.74 -17.30
C PRO A 325 -21.82 -9.22 -16.77
N SER A 326 -22.87 -8.46 -17.05
CA SER A 326 -24.25 -8.90 -16.88
C SER A 326 -24.48 -10.05 -17.87
N LEU A 327 -24.83 -11.23 -17.36
CA LEU A 327 -25.09 -12.39 -18.20
C LEU A 327 -26.22 -12.08 -19.18
N SER A 328 -25.92 -12.22 -20.47
CA SER A 328 -26.86 -12.07 -21.58
C SER A 328 -27.52 -13.41 -21.96
N GLU A 329 -26.98 -14.53 -21.50
CA GLU A 329 -27.45 -15.87 -21.82
C GLU A 329 -28.29 -16.47 -20.67
N PRO A 330 -29.44 -17.09 -20.96
CA PRO A 330 -30.37 -17.62 -19.94
C PRO A 330 -29.86 -18.86 -19.20
N ASP A 331 -28.72 -19.46 -19.59
CA ASP A 331 -28.21 -20.73 -19.05
C ASP A 331 -26.89 -20.61 -18.25
N ASP A 332 -26.30 -19.41 -18.17
CA ASP A 332 -25.11 -19.20 -17.34
C ASP A 332 -25.52 -18.91 -15.88
N GLN A 333 -25.11 -19.77 -14.95
CA GLN A 333 -25.33 -19.53 -13.54
C GLN A 333 -24.38 -18.43 -13.05
N THR A 334 -24.91 -17.31 -12.52
CA THR A 334 -24.08 -16.27 -11.88
C THR A 334 -23.32 -16.87 -10.69
N PRO A 335 -21.98 -16.79 -10.65
CA PRO A 335 -21.23 -17.27 -9.51
C PRO A 335 -21.55 -16.42 -8.28
N ALA A 336 -21.58 -17.05 -7.10
CA ALA A 336 -21.78 -16.33 -5.85
C ALA A 336 -20.55 -15.51 -5.44
N PHE A 337 -19.36 -15.93 -5.88
CA PHE A 337 -18.07 -15.31 -5.55
C PHE A 337 -17.22 -15.10 -6.80
N TYR A 338 -16.56 -13.94 -6.87
CA TYR A 338 -15.51 -13.67 -7.85
C TYR A 338 -14.22 -13.33 -7.10
N ILE A 339 -13.28 -14.28 -7.13
CA ILE A 339 -12.05 -14.25 -6.35
C ILE A 339 -10.85 -14.05 -7.28
N ILE A 340 -10.01 -13.08 -6.97
CA ILE A 340 -8.68 -12.99 -7.57
C ILE A 340 -7.69 -13.67 -6.64
N VAL A 341 -7.05 -14.73 -7.14
CA VAL A 341 -5.91 -15.36 -6.48
C VAL A 341 -4.65 -14.73 -7.05
N ALA A 342 -3.79 -14.19 -6.21
CA ALA A 342 -2.77 -13.27 -6.66
C ALA A 342 -1.47 -13.35 -5.84
N THR A 343 -0.35 -13.05 -6.50
CA THR A 343 0.86 -12.63 -5.77
C THR A 343 0.79 -11.13 -5.47
N ASN A 344 1.82 -10.59 -4.82
CA ASN A 344 1.96 -9.14 -4.55
C ASN A 344 1.91 -8.27 -5.83
N ALA A 345 1.97 -8.87 -7.03
CA ALA A 345 1.72 -8.20 -8.30
C ALA A 345 0.29 -7.63 -8.43
N PHE A 346 -0.70 -8.20 -7.74
CA PHE A 346 -2.07 -7.67 -7.68
C PHE A 346 -2.19 -6.71 -6.51
N GLY A 347 -1.74 -5.47 -6.68
CA GLY A 347 -1.79 -4.51 -5.57
C GLY A 347 -1.75 -3.05 -5.99
N MET A 348 -0.82 -2.66 -6.83
CA MET A 348 -0.73 -1.24 -7.21
C MET A 348 -1.80 -0.93 -8.27
N GLY A 349 -2.61 0.11 -8.04
CA GLY A 349 -3.65 0.57 -8.98
C GLY A 349 -5.07 0.00 -8.79
N ILE A 350 -5.25 -1.04 -7.97
CA ILE A 350 -6.59 -1.61 -7.75
C ILE A 350 -7.45 -0.69 -6.89
N ASP A 351 -8.61 -0.28 -7.43
CA ASP A 351 -9.62 0.51 -6.73
C ASP A 351 -11.04 -0.03 -6.89
N ASN A 352 -11.25 -1.30 -6.55
CA ASN A 352 -12.60 -1.84 -6.39
C ASN A 352 -13.10 -1.55 -4.95
N PRO A 353 -14.13 -0.71 -4.77
CA PRO A 353 -14.61 -0.38 -3.44
C PRO A 353 -15.39 -1.51 -2.74
N HIS A 354 -15.79 -2.54 -3.50
CA HIS A 354 -16.73 -3.58 -3.07
C HIS A 354 -16.07 -4.91 -2.67
N VAL A 355 -14.74 -4.94 -2.50
CA VAL A 355 -14.04 -6.12 -1.97
C VAL A 355 -14.55 -6.46 -0.57
N ARG A 356 -15.05 -7.67 -0.36
CA ARG A 356 -15.60 -8.12 0.94
C ARG A 356 -14.62 -8.92 1.78
N PHE A 357 -13.59 -9.48 1.15
CA PHE A 357 -12.55 -10.13 1.90
C PHE A 357 -11.20 -10.10 1.20
N VAL A 358 -10.15 -10.06 2.02
CA VAL A 358 -8.77 -10.32 1.63
C VAL A 358 -8.28 -11.49 2.48
N VAL A 359 -7.67 -12.48 1.85
CA VAL A 359 -7.14 -13.66 2.53
C VAL A 359 -5.67 -13.79 2.20
N HIS A 360 -4.84 -13.97 3.21
CA HIS A 360 -3.44 -14.35 3.04
C HIS A 360 -3.34 -15.86 3.21
N TRP A 361 -3.09 -16.56 2.10
CA TRP A 361 -2.99 -18.01 2.06
C TRP A 361 -1.72 -18.52 2.75
N ASN A 362 -0.67 -17.69 2.73
CA ASN A 362 0.57 -17.87 3.49
C ASN A 362 0.79 -16.61 4.34
N PRO A 363 1.60 -16.67 5.42
CA PRO A 363 1.97 -15.49 6.18
C PRO A 363 2.54 -14.38 5.28
N PRO A 364 2.05 -13.13 5.40
CA PRO A 364 2.60 -11.99 4.67
C PRO A 364 4.10 -11.82 4.94
N ARG A 365 4.87 -11.37 3.93
CA ARG A 365 6.33 -11.23 4.05
C ARG A 365 6.78 -10.02 4.88
N SER A 366 5.91 -9.04 5.07
CA SER A 366 6.15 -7.85 5.88
C SER A 366 4.84 -7.37 6.48
N PHE A 367 4.93 -6.69 7.61
CA PHE A 367 3.76 -6.16 8.30
C PHE A 367 3.17 -4.95 7.58
N GLU A 368 4.01 -4.12 6.94
CA GLU A 368 3.56 -3.03 6.08
C GLU A 368 2.76 -3.57 4.89
N GLY A 369 3.28 -4.60 4.22
CA GLY A 369 2.62 -5.27 3.11
C GLY A 369 1.27 -5.84 3.54
N PHE A 370 1.22 -6.52 4.68
CA PHE A 370 -0.02 -7.04 5.26
C PHE A 370 -1.10 -5.95 5.42
N VAL A 371 -0.76 -4.79 5.99
CA VAL A 371 -1.74 -3.71 6.21
C VAL A 371 -2.17 -3.08 4.89
N GLN A 372 -1.25 -2.91 3.93
CA GLN A 372 -1.57 -2.39 2.61
C GLN A 372 -2.50 -3.33 1.83
N GLU A 373 -2.21 -4.64 1.88
CA GLU A 373 -2.95 -5.72 1.21
C GLU A 373 -4.34 -5.92 1.83
N SER A 374 -4.42 -6.06 3.16
CA SER A 374 -5.71 -6.18 3.88
C SER A 374 -6.58 -4.94 3.73
N GLY A 375 -5.98 -3.75 3.69
CA GLY A 375 -6.67 -2.47 3.50
C GLY A 375 -7.39 -2.31 2.15
N ARG A 376 -7.21 -3.25 1.22
CA ARG A 376 -7.99 -3.34 -0.03
C ARG A 376 -9.44 -3.75 0.20
N ALA A 377 -9.72 -4.43 1.30
CA ALA A 377 -11.06 -4.84 1.68
C ALA A 377 -11.92 -3.62 2.09
N GLY A 378 -13.20 -3.61 1.73
CA GLY A 378 -14.19 -2.70 2.32
C GLY A 378 -13.97 -1.22 2.07
N ARG A 379 -13.41 -0.76 0.94
CA ARG A 379 -13.14 0.68 0.73
C ARG A 379 -14.40 1.55 0.63
N ASP A 380 -15.56 0.93 0.40
CA ASP A 380 -16.88 1.55 0.56
C ASP A 380 -17.29 1.80 2.03
N GLY A 381 -16.41 1.49 2.99
CA GLY A 381 -16.65 1.65 4.43
C GLY A 381 -17.52 0.55 5.02
N ARG A 382 -18.01 -0.40 4.22
CA ARG A 382 -18.84 -1.52 4.70
C ARG A 382 -17.98 -2.62 5.30
N ALA A 383 -18.63 -3.49 6.07
CA ALA A 383 -17.99 -4.64 6.70
C ALA A 383 -17.27 -5.52 5.66
N ALA A 384 -16.01 -5.80 5.94
CA ALA A 384 -15.16 -6.71 5.18
C ALA A 384 -14.31 -7.57 6.12
N ALA A 385 -13.65 -8.59 5.62
CA ALA A 385 -12.78 -9.47 6.41
C ALA A 385 -11.34 -9.50 5.88
N SER A 386 -10.38 -9.64 6.79
CA SER A 386 -8.98 -9.91 6.50
C SER A 386 -8.56 -11.16 7.28
N ILE A 387 -8.32 -12.26 6.57
CA ILE A 387 -7.97 -13.55 7.19
C ILE A 387 -6.53 -13.89 6.84
N VAL A 388 -5.73 -14.30 7.82
CA VAL A 388 -4.40 -14.87 7.60
C VAL A 388 -4.41 -16.33 8.00
N TYR A 389 -4.10 -17.22 7.06
CA TYR A 389 -3.80 -18.61 7.38
C TYR A 389 -2.36 -18.71 7.91
N PHE A 390 -2.21 -19.34 9.06
CA PHE A 390 -0.94 -19.39 9.78
C PHE A 390 -0.71 -20.78 10.38
N ASN A 391 0.49 -21.32 10.16
CA ASN A 391 1.04 -22.47 10.86
C ASN A 391 2.57 -22.31 10.96
N THR A 392 3.22 -23.14 11.77
CA THR A 392 4.67 -23.00 11.99
C THR A 392 5.47 -23.40 10.74
N GLN A 393 5.00 -24.38 9.97
CA GLN A 393 5.69 -24.81 8.75
C GLN A 393 5.80 -23.69 7.69
N GLU A 394 4.69 -22.97 7.42
CA GLU A 394 4.67 -21.86 6.47
C GLU A 394 5.42 -20.64 7.02
N ARG A 395 5.35 -20.40 8.34
CA ARG A 395 6.19 -19.39 9.01
C ARG A 395 7.67 -19.66 8.74
N ASP A 396 8.12 -20.88 8.96
CA ASP A 396 9.54 -21.25 8.86
C ASP A 396 10.01 -21.22 7.40
N LYS A 397 9.19 -21.67 6.44
CA LYS A 397 9.48 -21.52 4.99
C LYS A 397 9.73 -20.08 4.58
N VAL A 398 8.92 -19.13 5.08
CA VAL A 398 9.11 -17.69 4.79
C VAL A 398 10.35 -17.17 5.50
N LEU A 399 10.57 -17.56 6.75
CA LEU A 399 11.73 -17.14 7.54
C LEU A 399 13.05 -17.57 6.89
N ASP A 400 13.16 -18.81 6.46
CA ASP A 400 14.37 -19.36 5.82
C ASP A 400 14.65 -18.74 4.45
N ARG A 401 13.61 -18.30 3.73
CA ARG A 401 13.80 -17.49 2.53
C ARG A 401 14.40 -16.13 2.87
N LEU A 402 13.82 -15.40 3.84
CA LEU A 402 14.30 -14.08 4.22
C LEU A 402 15.72 -14.13 4.78
N ARG A 403 16.06 -15.18 5.54
CA ARG A 403 17.43 -15.43 6.02
C ARG A 403 18.42 -15.60 4.87
N ARG A 404 18.07 -16.42 3.86
CA ARG A 404 18.89 -16.58 2.66
C ARG A 404 19.04 -15.27 1.88
N ASP A 405 18.00 -14.44 1.81
CA ASP A 405 18.08 -13.13 1.15
C ASP A 405 19.07 -12.20 1.87
N VAL A 406 19.08 -12.20 3.21
CA VAL A 406 20.07 -11.46 4.03
C VAL A 406 21.48 -11.99 3.83
N GLU A 407 21.68 -13.31 3.89
CA GLU A 407 22.98 -13.94 3.70
C GLU A 407 23.54 -13.65 2.30
N ASN A 408 22.70 -13.73 1.27
CA ASN A 408 23.07 -13.38 -0.10
C ASN A 408 23.47 -11.90 -0.24
N ALA A 409 22.75 -10.99 0.43
CA ALA A 409 23.09 -9.57 0.44
C ALA A 409 24.43 -9.32 1.17
N TYR A 410 24.66 -9.99 2.30
CA TYR A 410 25.90 -9.91 3.07
C TYR A 410 27.11 -10.39 2.27
N ASN A 411 26.98 -11.56 1.63
CA ASN A 411 28.01 -12.13 0.76
C ASN A 411 28.34 -11.22 -0.43
N ARG A 412 27.38 -10.40 -0.90
CA ARG A 412 27.62 -9.40 -1.95
C ARG A 412 28.33 -8.15 -1.41
N ALA A 413 27.96 -7.69 -0.22
CA ALA A 413 28.60 -6.53 0.41
C ALA A 413 30.08 -6.77 0.71
N ASN A 414 30.46 -8.01 1.07
CA ASN A 414 31.84 -8.39 1.38
C ASN A 414 32.68 -8.83 0.19
N LYS A 415 32.09 -8.97 -1.01
CA LYS A 415 32.87 -9.27 -2.23
C LYS A 415 33.48 -7.99 -2.77
N LYS A 416 34.80 -7.98 -3.00
CA LYS A 416 35.47 -6.88 -3.73
C LYS A 416 34.82 -6.73 -5.12
N PRO A 417 34.39 -5.52 -5.53
CA PRO A 417 33.81 -5.32 -6.83
C PRO A 417 34.84 -5.66 -7.91
N ALA A 418 34.55 -6.64 -8.75
CA ALA A 418 35.44 -7.05 -9.85
C ALA A 418 35.59 -5.94 -10.91
N ASN A 419 34.61 -5.04 -11.00
CA ASN A 419 34.61 -3.83 -11.83
C ASN A 419 33.99 -2.71 -10.99
N GLY A 420 34.75 -1.64 -10.70
CA GLY A 420 34.50 -0.65 -9.64
C GLY A 420 33.28 0.28 -9.78
N VAL A 421 32.13 -0.20 -10.26
CA VAL A 421 30.86 0.54 -10.24
C VAL A 421 29.71 -0.43 -9.93
N SER A 422 29.29 -0.51 -8.66
CA SER A 422 27.96 -1.03 -8.32
C SER A 422 26.97 0.12 -8.46
N LYS A 423 25.85 -0.09 -9.17
CA LYS A 423 24.76 0.90 -9.28
C LYS A 423 24.05 1.16 -7.95
N ASP A 424 24.08 0.18 -7.04
CA ASP A 424 23.43 0.24 -5.74
C ASP A 424 24.48 0.07 -4.63
N ASP A 425 24.35 0.82 -3.55
CA ASP A 425 25.18 0.68 -2.34
C ASP A 425 24.94 -0.70 -1.70
N PRO A 426 25.94 -1.60 -1.67
CA PRO A 426 25.78 -2.94 -1.13
C PRO A 426 25.35 -2.96 0.35
N ASN A 427 25.76 -1.96 1.14
CA ASN A 427 25.36 -1.84 2.54
C ASN A 427 23.88 -1.45 2.67
N SER A 428 23.42 -0.55 1.80
CA SER A 428 22.02 -0.14 1.70
C SER A 428 21.08 -1.33 1.41
N ASN A 429 21.47 -2.19 0.46
CA ASN A 429 20.70 -3.40 0.15
C ASN A 429 20.69 -4.39 1.32
N LEU A 430 21.83 -4.60 1.99
CA LEU A 430 21.91 -5.47 3.17
C LEU A 430 20.97 -4.98 4.28
N GLN A 431 21.01 -3.69 4.59
CA GLN A 431 20.14 -3.06 5.58
C GLN A 431 18.65 -3.22 5.22
N ASN A 432 18.30 -3.10 3.94
CA ASN A 432 16.92 -3.34 3.51
C ASN A 432 16.48 -4.80 3.71
N GLN A 433 17.33 -5.79 3.43
CA GLN A 433 16.98 -7.19 3.69
C GLN A 433 16.79 -7.45 5.19
N TYR A 434 17.61 -6.84 6.06
CA TYR A 434 17.42 -6.88 7.51
C TYR A 434 16.10 -6.24 7.96
N ALA A 435 15.76 -5.07 7.41
CA ALA A 435 14.49 -4.42 7.71
C ALA A 435 13.29 -5.30 7.35
N ARG A 436 13.34 -6.01 6.22
CA ARG A 436 12.32 -6.98 5.81
C ARG A 436 12.21 -8.16 6.78
N LEU A 437 13.34 -8.73 7.20
CA LEU A 437 13.36 -9.80 8.21
C LEU A 437 12.72 -9.34 9.53
N ARG A 438 13.10 -8.15 10.03
CA ARG A 438 12.51 -7.55 11.24
C ARG A 438 11.02 -7.28 11.07
N SER A 439 10.58 -6.85 9.89
CA SER A 439 9.15 -6.65 9.61
C SER A 439 8.38 -7.98 9.60
N PHE A 440 8.95 -9.05 9.03
CA PHE A 440 8.33 -10.37 9.07
C PHE A 440 8.19 -10.92 10.50
N GLN A 441 9.18 -10.73 11.37
CA GLN A 441 9.06 -11.11 12.77
C GLN A 441 7.87 -10.43 13.46
N LYS A 442 7.52 -9.21 13.07
CA LYS A 442 6.32 -8.52 13.57
C LYS A 442 5.03 -9.15 13.02
N VAL A 443 5.02 -9.67 11.79
CA VAL A 443 3.92 -10.52 11.29
C VAL A 443 3.77 -11.78 12.14
N VAL A 444 4.86 -12.45 12.49
CA VAL A 444 4.85 -13.63 13.37
C VAL A 444 4.27 -13.28 14.73
N ARG A 445 4.78 -12.24 15.39
CA ARG A 445 4.25 -11.75 16.67
C ARG A 445 2.77 -11.41 16.59
N TYR A 446 2.35 -10.77 15.50
CA TYR A 446 0.94 -10.45 15.26
C TYR A 446 0.08 -11.71 15.14
N CYS A 447 0.53 -12.73 14.41
CA CYS A 447 -0.21 -13.98 14.23
C CYS A 447 -0.22 -14.83 15.50
N GLU A 448 0.87 -14.84 16.27
CA GLU A 448 1.02 -15.67 17.46
C GLU A 448 0.44 -15.06 18.73
N SER A 449 0.19 -13.74 18.74
CA SER A 449 -0.45 -13.06 19.85
C SER A 449 -1.88 -13.59 20.05
N THR A 450 -2.22 -13.92 21.29
CA THR A 450 -3.58 -14.33 21.70
C THR A 450 -4.15 -13.42 22.78
N SER A 451 -3.36 -12.48 23.29
CA SER A 451 -3.71 -11.65 24.46
C SER A 451 -4.04 -10.20 24.12
N ARG A 452 -4.00 -9.80 22.84
CA ARG A 452 -4.15 -8.40 22.42
C ARG A 452 -5.05 -8.24 21.20
N CYS A 453 -5.67 -7.06 21.11
CA CYS A 453 -6.51 -6.69 19.97
C CYS A 453 -5.67 -6.55 18.68
N ARG A 454 -6.19 -7.08 17.56
CA ARG A 454 -5.50 -7.00 16.26
C ARG A 454 -5.36 -5.56 15.76
N HIS A 455 -6.40 -4.73 15.90
CA HIS A 455 -6.35 -3.31 15.51
C HIS A 455 -5.34 -2.53 16.36
N GLU A 456 -5.20 -2.86 17.64
CA GLU A 456 -4.24 -2.22 18.53
C GLU A 456 -2.79 -2.54 18.12
N LEU A 457 -2.51 -3.80 17.77
CA LEU A 457 -1.20 -4.20 17.26
C LEU A 457 -0.83 -3.46 15.95
N ILE A 458 -1.80 -3.25 15.05
CA ILE A 458 -1.60 -2.45 13.83
C ILE A 458 -1.26 -0.99 14.17
N LYS A 459 -2.01 -0.38 15.10
CA LYS A 459 -1.79 1.01 15.52
C LYS A 459 -0.43 1.21 16.17
N GLU A 460 -0.04 0.31 17.07
CA GLU A 460 1.25 0.35 17.74
C GLU A 460 2.39 0.29 16.73
N PHE A 461 2.28 -0.60 15.73
CA PHE A 461 3.30 -0.75 14.70
C PHE A 461 3.57 0.55 13.92
N PHE A 462 2.52 1.30 13.57
CA PHE A 462 2.63 2.55 12.81
C PHE A 462 2.76 3.81 13.67
N GLY A 463 2.77 3.65 15.00
CA GLY A 463 2.84 4.79 15.91
C GLY A 463 1.59 5.68 15.87
N ASP A 464 0.41 5.09 15.66
CA ASP A 464 -0.86 5.83 15.56
C ASP A 464 -1.12 6.68 16.82
N LEU A 465 -0.68 6.27 18.01
CA LEU A 465 -0.82 7.05 19.24
C LEU A 465 -0.04 8.37 19.21
N GLU A 466 1.16 8.37 18.64
CA GLU A 466 1.96 9.60 18.44
C GLU A 466 1.28 10.52 17.43
N LEU A 467 0.75 9.92 16.36
CA LEU A 467 -0.02 10.56 15.30
C LEU A 467 -1.36 11.18 15.81
N GLU A 468 -2.02 10.54 16.76
CA GLU A 468 -3.22 11.07 17.46
C GLU A 468 -2.85 12.28 18.32
N ARG A 469 -1.74 12.20 19.07
CA ARG A 469 -1.26 13.31 19.93
C ARG A 469 -0.84 14.55 19.15
N MET A 470 -0.36 14.39 17.91
CA MET A 470 0.00 15.52 17.03
C MET A 470 -1.21 16.28 16.47
N GLY A 471 -2.44 15.91 16.83
CA GLY A 471 -3.66 16.69 16.54
C GLY A 471 -4.26 16.48 15.14
N SER A 472 -3.66 15.64 14.32
CA SER A 472 -4.12 15.35 12.95
C SER A 472 -5.32 14.38 12.89
N GLN A 473 -5.56 13.64 13.97
CA GLN A 473 -6.69 12.71 14.15
C GLN A 473 -7.53 13.20 15.33
N ALA A 474 -8.34 14.23 15.12
CA ALA A 474 -9.29 14.62 16.16
C ALA A 474 -10.34 13.49 16.30
N PRO A 475 -10.54 12.90 17.50
CA PRO A 475 -11.73 12.11 17.75
C PRO A 475 -12.96 13.00 17.46
N SER A 476 -14.02 12.44 16.87
CA SER A 476 -15.28 13.17 16.67
C SER A 476 -15.70 13.81 17.99
N SER A 477 -16.34 14.99 17.94
CA SER A 477 -16.79 15.75 19.13
C SER A 477 -17.68 14.96 20.12
N GLU A 478 -18.12 13.76 19.75
CA GLU A 478 -18.93 12.84 20.53
C GLU A 478 -18.12 11.76 21.29
N MET A 479 -16.78 11.73 21.18
CA MET A 479 -15.94 10.68 21.77
C MET A 479 -15.42 11.04 23.17
N LYS A 480 -15.41 10.06 24.08
CA LYS A 480 -14.93 10.22 25.46
C LYS A 480 -13.41 10.53 25.51
N PRO A 481 -12.93 11.32 26.48
CA PRO A 481 -11.49 11.52 26.68
C PRO A 481 -10.78 10.16 26.89
N GLY A 482 -9.79 9.86 26.04
CA GLY A 482 -9.03 8.61 26.10
C GLY A 482 -9.46 7.51 25.12
N SER A 483 -10.47 7.72 24.27
CA SER A 483 -10.81 6.76 23.19
C SER A 483 -9.99 7.01 21.92
N SER A 484 -9.42 5.95 21.35
CA SER A 484 -8.68 6.02 20.06
C SER A 484 -9.61 6.37 18.89
N ALA A 485 -9.08 7.05 17.86
CA ALA A 485 -9.81 7.51 16.68
C ALA A 485 -10.41 6.39 15.80
N SER A 486 -10.05 5.12 16.06
CA SER A 486 -10.53 3.95 15.29
C SER A 486 -10.72 2.71 16.17
N PRO A 487 -11.70 2.69 17.09
CA PRO A 487 -11.87 1.57 18.02
C PRO A 487 -12.12 0.25 17.26
N CYS A 488 -11.72 -0.88 17.86
CA CYS A 488 -11.91 -2.19 17.23
C CYS A 488 -13.40 -2.55 17.12
N ASP A 489 -14.21 -2.27 18.14
CA ASP A 489 -15.64 -2.59 18.18
C ASP A 489 -15.97 -4.04 17.73
N PHE A 490 -15.33 -5.02 18.37
CA PHE A 490 -15.46 -6.44 18.03
C PHE A 490 -15.09 -6.81 16.60
N ALA A 491 -14.40 -5.94 15.86
CA ALA A 491 -13.90 -6.22 14.52
C ALA A 491 -12.60 -7.05 14.52
N CYS A 492 -12.25 -7.79 15.57
CA CYS A 492 -11.18 -8.79 15.46
C CYS A 492 -11.50 -10.06 16.25
N ASP A 493 -10.84 -11.15 15.88
CA ASP A 493 -10.92 -12.45 16.54
C ASP A 493 -10.72 -12.34 18.07
N PHE A 494 -9.70 -11.60 18.53
CA PHE A 494 -9.44 -11.38 19.95
C PHE A 494 -10.60 -10.67 20.65
N CYS A 495 -11.09 -9.57 20.10
CA CYS A 495 -12.18 -8.84 20.75
C CYS A 495 -13.49 -9.64 20.75
N LYS A 496 -13.68 -10.57 19.81
CA LYS A 496 -14.86 -11.47 19.78
C LYS A 496 -14.76 -12.65 20.74
N GLU A 497 -13.62 -13.32 20.77
CA GLU A 497 -13.46 -14.62 21.46
C GLU A 497 -12.69 -14.52 22.79
N GLY A 498 -11.95 -13.44 22.98
CA GLY A 498 -11.05 -13.24 24.11
C GLY A 498 -9.79 -14.10 24.05
N SER A 499 -8.92 -13.91 25.06
CA SER A 499 -7.63 -14.59 25.13
C SER A 499 -7.75 -16.12 25.14
N ARG A 500 -8.65 -16.64 25.98
CA ARG A 500 -8.87 -18.09 26.12
C ARG A 500 -9.30 -18.75 24.81
N GLY A 501 -10.23 -18.15 24.06
CA GLY A 501 -10.70 -18.69 22.79
C GLY A 501 -9.58 -18.78 21.75
N LEU A 502 -8.78 -17.72 21.64
CA LEU A 502 -7.62 -17.68 20.75
C LEU A 502 -6.51 -18.65 21.16
N THR A 503 -6.21 -18.78 22.45
CA THR A 503 -5.24 -19.78 22.94
C THR A 503 -5.66 -21.19 22.56
N LEU A 504 -6.95 -21.53 22.70
CA LEU A 504 -7.49 -22.84 22.29
C LEU A 504 -7.41 -23.05 20.78
N ARG A 505 -7.69 -22.02 19.96
CA ARG A 505 -7.52 -22.10 18.50
C ARG A 505 -6.05 -22.29 18.13
N LYS A 506 -5.13 -21.56 18.78
CA LYS A 506 -3.68 -21.62 18.54
C LYS A 506 -3.11 -22.99 18.90
N ALA A 507 -3.57 -23.59 20.00
CA ALA A 507 -3.15 -24.91 20.45
C ALA A 507 -3.40 -26.01 19.42
N ARG A 508 -4.37 -25.83 18.51
CA ARG A 508 -4.63 -26.77 17.40
C ARG A 508 -3.50 -26.86 16.38
N MET A 509 -2.54 -25.93 16.33
CA MET A 509 -1.37 -26.04 15.44
C MET A 509 -0.37 -27.09 15.91
N THR A 510 -0.21 -27.17 17.24
CA THR A 510 0.68 -28.09 17.94
C THR A 510 -0.03 -29.43 18.12
N ILE A 511 0.51 -30.49 17.56
CA ILE A 511 0.23 -31.84 18.05
C ILE A 511 0.87 -31.94 19.44
N GLU A 512 0.21 -32.61 20.40
CA GLU A 512 0.61 -32.78 21.82
C GLU A 512 2.06 -33.24 22.08
N ASN A 513 2.83 -33.59 21.04
CA ASN A 513 4.20 -34.13 21.16
C ASN A 513 5.33 -33.12 20.91
N GLU A 514 5.05 -31.87 20.49
CA GLU A 514 6.07 -30.83 20.29
C GLU A 514 5.95 -29.70 21.32
N LEU A 515 5.95 -30.06 22.61
CA LEU A 515 6.42 -29.17 23.67
C LEU A 515 7.95 -29.20 23.69
N MET A 516 8.59 -28.80 22.59
CA MET A 516 10.00 -28.43 22.61
C MET A 516 10.13 -26.91 22.58
N ASP A 517 10.91 -26.46 23.55
CA ASP A 517 11.16 -25.10 23.98
C ASP A 517 11.29 -24.11 22.82
N CYS A 518 10.40 -23.12 22.77
CA CYS A 518 10.42 -22.06 21.76
C CYS A 518 11.44 -20.98 22.17
N THR A 519 12.68 -21.37 22.42
CA THR A 519 13.83 -20.48 22.63
C THR A 519 14.66 -20.37 21.35
N GLN A 520 14.01 -19.96 20.26
CA GLN A 520 14.69 -19.43 19.05
C GLN A 520 14.61 -17.89 18.98
N TRP A 521 14.61 -17.23 20.14
CA TRP A 521 14.59 -15.76 20.26
C TRP A 521 16.00 -15.13 20.37
N ASP A 522 17.06 -15.92 20.51
CA ASP A 522 18.43 -15.42 20.71
C ASP A 522 19.28 -15.24 19.45
N TYR A 523 18.73 -15.48 18.24
CA TYR A 523 19.54 -15.34 17.02
C TYR A 523 19.72 -13.89 16.57
N MET A 524 18.81 -12.97 16.90
CA MET A 524 19.04 -11.53 16.64
C MET A 524 20.17 -11.01 17.51
N SER A 525 20.20 -11.37 18.79
CA SER A 525 21.30 -11.11 19.71
C SER A 525 22.59 -11.72 19.20
N ASN A 526 22.54 -12.96 18.66
CA ASN A 526 23.71 -13.59 18.05
C ASN A 526 24.12 -12.93 16.73
N MET A 527 23.23 -12.43 15.87
CA MET A 527 23.60 -11.72 14.64
C MET A 527 24.11 -10.31 14.93
N GLU A 528 23.52 -9.59 15.88
CA GLU A 528 24.02 -8.30 16.37
C GLU A 528 25.40 -8.48 17.03
N ALA A 529 25.61 -9.58 17.75
CA ALA A 529 26.92 -9.97 18.30
C ALA A 529 27.92 -10.49 17.24
N MET A 530 27.45 -11.09 16.15
CA MET A 530 28.29 -11.65 15.07
C MET A 530 28.70 -10.58 14.05
N TYR A 531 28.03 -9.43 14.02
CA TYR A 531 28.29 -8.33 13.06
C TYR A 531 28.31 -6.92 13.71
N PRO A 532 29.06 -6.68 14.80
CA PRO A 532 28.98 -5.44 15.60
C PRO A 532 29.33 -4.15 14.82
N ASP A 533 30.23 -4.24 13.83
CA ASP A 533 30.66 -3.08 13.02
C ASP A 533 29.58 -2.57 12.05
N ALA A 534 28.58 -3.38 11.71
CA ALA A 534 27.41 -2.95 10.94
C ALA A 534 26.39 -2.20 11.81
N PHE A 535 26.57 -2.21 13.14
CA PHE A 535 25.62 -1.71 14.13
C PHE A 535 26.19 -0.60 15.04
N SER A 536 27.43 -0.13 14.81
CA SER A 536 28.00 1.00 15.54
C SER A 536 27.42 2.33 15.06
N GLY A 537 26.27 2.70 15.63
CA GLY A 537 25.58 3.98 15.37
C GLY A 537 24.05 3.94 15.52
N PHE A 538 23.49 2.91 16.15
CA PHE A 538 22.05 2.62 16.13
C PHE A 538 21.42 2.51 17.53
N ASP A 539 21.49 3.59 18.31
CA ASP A 539 20.51 3.89 19.37
C ASP A 539 19.55 5.02 18.93
#